data_AF-A0A2E8FHK6-F1
#
_entry.id   AF-A0A2E8FHK6-F1
#
_cell.length_a   1.000
_cell.length_b   1.000
_cell.length_c   1.000
_cell.angle_alpha   90.00
_cell.angle_beta   90.00
_cell.angle_gamma   90.00
#
_symmetry.space_group_name_H-M   'P 1'
#
loop_
_entity.id
_entity.type
_entity.pdbx_description
1 polymer ?
#
loop_
_entity_poly.entity_id
_entity_poly.type
_entity_poly.pdbx_seq_one_letter_code
_entity_poly.pdbx_strand_id
1 'polypeptide(L)'
;ITDGSSLTLVFVEADANRAVTWTKPADHAFSARTPFAGLGKLRPGGFLTAFADGSVRFINNVVDPRIFKAMVTKSMRDKVR
;
A
#
# COMPACT_ATOMS: atom_id res chain seq x y z
N ILE A 1 -16.29 -1.44 -4.74
CA ILE A 1 -15.08 -2.28 -4.55
C ILE A 1 -15.57 -3.72 -4.70
N THR A 2 -15.09 -4.47 -5.67
CA THR A 2 -15.75 -5.74 -6.09
C THR A 2 -15.36 -6.92 -5.18
N ASP A 3 -14.24 -6.79 -4.48
CA ASP A 3 -13.62 -7.71 -3.53
C ASP A 3 -13.82 -7.32 -2.06
N GLY A 4 -14.68 -6.32 -1.78
CA GLY A 4 -14.97 -5.83 -0.43
C GLY A 4 -14.03 -4.71 0.03
N SER A 5 -14.59 -3.70 0.69
CA SER A 5 -13.85 -2.51 1.18
C SER A 5 -12.73 -2.86 2.17
N SER A 6 -12.84 -3.99 2.86
CA SER A 6 -11.85 -4.49 3.82
C SER A 6 -10.57 -5.05 3.21
N LEU A 7 -10.50 -5.20 1.88
CA LEU A 7 -9.32 -5.74 1.18
C LEU A 7 -8.62 -4.72 0.27
N THR A 8 -9.25 -3.56 0.02
CA THR A 8 -8.66 -2.51 -0.79
C THR A 8 -7.92 -1.49 0.08
N LEU A 9 -6.64 -1.30 -0.21
CA LEU A 9 -5.79 -0.26 0.40
C LEU A 9 -6.15 1.11 -0.16
N VAL A 10 -6.24 2.12 0.72
CA VAL A 10 -6.48 3.53 0.34
C VAL A 10 -5.32 4.42 0.76
N PHE A 11 -4.69 4.13 1.91
CA PHE A 11 -3.51 4.87 2.38
C PHE A 11 -2.40 3.93 2.81
N VAL A 12 -1.16 4.34 2.57
CA VAL A 12 0.07 3.65 2.98
C VAL A 12 1.00 4.63 3.68
N GLU A 13 1.67 4.19 4.74
CA GLU A 13 2.71 4.95 5.42
C GLU A 13 3.97 5.00 4.54
N ALA A 14 4.17 6.14 3.89
CA ALA A 14 5.33 6.39 3.04
C ALA A 14 6.60 6.61 3.87
N ASP A 15 7.74 6.16 3.34
CA ASP A 15 9.04 6.43 3.93
C ASP A 15 9.33 7.94 3.99
N ALA A 16 10.12 8.36 4.98
CA ALA A 16 10.46 9.78 5.19
C ALA A 16 11.10 10.45 3.96
N ASN A 17 11.83 9.70 3.13
CA ASN A 17 12.45 10.21 1.90
C ASN A 17 11.46 10.39 0.73
N ARG A 18 10.24 9.87 0.86
CA ARG A 18 9.12 10.07 -0.07
C ARG A 18 7.99 10.89 0.55
N ALA A 19 8.17 11.41 1.75
CA ALA A 19 7.25 12.35 2.36
C ALA A 19 7.22 13.64 1.53
N VAL A 20 6.07 13.91 0.92
CA VAL A 20 5.83 15.15 0.18
C VAL A 20 5.59 16.29 1.16
N THR A 21 6.02 17.50 0.80
CA THR A 21 5.69 18.69 1.56
C THR A 21 4.17 18.80 1.70
N TRP A 22 3.66 18.93 2.93
CA TRP A 22 2.22 18.93 3.24
C TRP A 22 1.38 19.90 2.40
N THR A 23 1.97 21.04 1.98
CA THR A 23 1.32 22.07 1.15
C THR A 23 1.23 21.70 -0.35
N LYS A 24 1.82 20.58 -0.76
CA LYS A 24 1.80 20.09 -2.13
C LYS A 24 1.69 18.56 -2.13
N PRO A 25 0.48 18.01 -1.96
CA PRO A 25 0.28 16.58 -2.04
C PRO A 25 0.73 16.09 -3.42
N ALA A 26 1.51 15.02 -3.46
CA ALA A 26 1.82 14.30 -4.69
C ALA A 26 1.54 12.81 -4.46
N ASP A 27 1.00 12.17 -5.48
CA ASP A 27 0.62 10.76 -5.40
C ASP A 27 1.85 9.86 -5.35
N HIS A 28 1.75 8.80 -4.54
CA HIS A 28 2.76 7.75 -4.52
C HIS A 28 2.57 6.85 -5.74
N ALA A 29 3.51 6.92 -6.70
CA ALA A 29 3.48 6.08 -7.89
C ALA A 29 3.71 4.60 -7.54
N PHE A 30 2.65 3.81 -7.59
CA PHE A 30 2.73 2.35 -7.43
C PHE A 30 3.33 1.70 -8.68
N SER A 31 4.32 0.82 -8.47
CA SER A 31 4.93 0.02 -9.53
C SER A 31 4.79 -1.46 -9.18
N ALA A 32 4.13 -2.23 -10.05
CA ALA A 32 3.98 -3.66 -9.87
C ALA A 32 5.33 -4.42 -9.87
N ARG A 33 6.38 -3.84 -10.46
CA ARG A 33 7.75 -4.42 -10.47
C ARG A 33 8.48 -4.20 -9.15
N THR A 34 8.10 -3.16 -8.40
CA THR A 34 8.72 -2.79 -7.12
C THR A 34 7.63 -2.31 -6.14
N PRO A 35 6.78 -3.22 -5.64
CA PRO A 35 5.57 -2.86 -4.89
C PRO A 35 5.85 -2.11 -3.58
N PHE A 36 7.00 -2.36 -2.94
CA PHE A 36 7.39 -1.74 -1.67
C PHE A 36 8.30 -0.52 -1.84
N ALA A 37 8.41 0.04 -3.04
CA ALA A 37 9.35 1.13 -3.30
C ALA A 37 8.97 2.40 -2.49
N GLY A 38 9.73 2.68 -1.44
CA GLY A 38 9.50 3.83 -0.56
C GLY A 38 8.44 3.58 0.52
N LEU A 39 8.26 2.33 0.92
CA LEU A 39 7.44 1.89 2.06
C LEU A 39 8.30 1.02 3.00
N GLY A 40 7.93 0.97 4.29
CA GLY A 40 8.45 -0.03 5.23
C GLY A 40 9.81 0.28 5.88
N LYS A 41 10.37 1.49 5.67
CA LYS A 41 11.63 1.92 6.31
C LYS A 41 11.42 2.84 7.51
N LEU A 42 10.22 3.41 7.66
CA LEU A 42 9.91 4.34 8.76
C LEU A 42 9.77 3.62 10.12
N ARG A 43 9.32 2.35 10.11
CA ARG A 43 9.12 1.52 11.30
C ARG A 43 9.88 0.19 11.13
N PRO A 44 10.40 -0.39 12.22
CA PRO A 44 11.03 -1.70 12.15
C PRO A 44 9.98 -2.78 11.77
N GLY A 45 10.29 -3.54 10.72
CA GLY A 45 9.54 -4.74 10.34
C GLY A 45 8.31 -4.54 9.45
N GLY A 46 7.91 -3.30 9.12
CA GLY A 46 6.69 -3.07 8.33
C GLY A 46 6.25 -1.63 8.25
N PHE A 47 4.99 -1.43 7.85
CA PHE A 47 4.36 -0.11 7.72
C PHE A 47 2.85 -0.19 7.99
N LEU A 48 2.26 0.92 8.39
CA LEU A 48 0.83 1.04 8.59
C LEU A 48 0.09 1.29 7.28
N THR A 49 -1.08 0.69 7.17
CA THR A 49 -1.96 0.86 6.01
C THR A 49 -3.40 1.02 6.43
N ALA A 50 -4.14 1.86 5.72
CA ALA A 50 -5.58 2.04 5.90
C ALA A 50 -6.34 1.42 4.73
N PHE A 51 -7.36 0.64 5.07
CA PHE A 51 -8.25 -0.01 4.14
C PHE A 51 -9.47 0.88 3.85
N ALA A 52 -10.18 0.59 2.76
CA ALA A 52 -11.36 1.36 2.37
C ALA A 52 -12.56 1.20 3.33
N ASP A 53 -12.49 0.26 4.27
CA ASP A 53 -13.44 0.14 5.38
C ASP A 53 -13.07 1.00 6.61
N GLY A 54 -11.98 1.78 6.53
CA GLY A 54 -11.48 2.61 7.61
C GLY A 54 -10.64 1.86 8.65
N SER A 55 -10.45 0.55 8.51
CA SER A 55 -9.57 -0.21 9.40
C SER A 55 -8.10 0.05 9.08
N VAL A 56 -7.28 0.20 10.13
CA VAL A 56 -5.83 0.35 10.00
C VAL A 56 -5.16 -0.96 10.39
N ARG A 57 -4.27 -1.47 9.52
CA ARG A 57 -3.52 -2.70 9.78
C ARG A 57 -2.04 -2.50 9.48
N PHE A 58 -1.21 -3.19 10.27
CA PHE A 58 0.23 -3.23 10.06
C PHE A 58 0.56 -4.34 9.05
N ILE A 59 1.26 -3.99 7.98
CA ILE A 59 1.77 -4.93 6.99
C ILE A 59 3.27 -5.11 7.20
N ASN A 60 3.68 -6.38 7.32
CA ASN A 60 5.09 -6.74 7.45
C ASN A 60 5.80 -6.62 6.10
N ASN A 61 7.07 -6.18 6.10
CA ASN A 61 7.92 -6.08 4.91
C ASN A 61 8.20 -7.42 4.21
N VAL A 62 7.90 -8.56 4.86
CA VAL A 62 8.06 -9.91 4.32
C VAL A 62 6.81 -10.39 3.57
N VAL A 63 5.74 -9.58 3.50
CA VAL A 63 4.51 -9.98 2.81
C VAL A 63 4.76 -10.28 1.33
N ASP A 64 4.09 -11.30 0.78
CA ASP A 64 4.25 -11.68 -0.62
C ASP A 64 3.88 -10.49 -1.54
N PRO A 65 4.78 -10.06 -2.43
CA PRO A 65 4.54 -8.98 -3.39
C PRO A 65 3.25 -9.13 -4.21
N ARG A 66 2.82 -10.37 -4.50
CA ARG A 66 1.60 -10.68 -5.24
C ARG A 66 0.35 -10.36 -4.42
N ILE A 67 0.39 -10.67 -3.12
CA ILE A 67 -0.69 -10.35 -2.18
C ILE A 67 -0.76 -8.83 -2.01
N PHE A 68 0.38 -8.16 -1.85
CA PHE A 68 0.41 -6.71 -1.74
C PHE A 68 -0.13 -6.01 -2.99
N LYS A 69 0.28 -6.45 -4.19
CA LYS A 69 -0.24 -5.94 -5.46
C LYS A 69 -1.75 -6.13 -5.58
N ALA A 70 -2.27 -7.27 -5.11
CA ALA A 70 -3.70 -7.53 -5.13
C ALA A 70 -4.48 -6.56 -4.23
N MET A 71 -3.96 -6.23 -3.04
CA MET A 71 -4.59 -5.29 -2.11
C MET A 71 -4.62 -3.84 -2.61
N VAL A 72 -3.66 -3.45 -3.46
CA VAL A 72 -3.62 -2.12 -4.09
C VAL A 72 -4.65 -1.99 -5.22
N THR A 73 -5.08 -3.11 -5.81
CA THR A 73 -5.99 -3.11 -6.96
C THR A 73 -7.44 -3.17 -6.50
N LYS A 74 -8.31 -2.31 -7.02
CA LYS A 74 -9.77 -2.19 -6.69
C LYS A 74 -10.60 -3.48 -6.88
N SER A 75 -10.01 -4.46 -7.55
CA SER A 75 -10.56 -5.79 -7.68
C SER A 75 -9.39 -6.76 -7.77
N MET A 76 -9.21 -7.59 -6.75
CA MET A 76 -8.31 -8.75 -6.69
C MET A 76 -8.34 -9.68 -7.94
N ARG A 77 -9.28 -9.45 -8.87
CA ARG A 77 -9.45 -10.14 -10.16
C ARG A 77 -8.51 -9.67 -11.27
N ASP A 78 -7.78 -8.57 -11.12
CA ASP A 78 -6.76 -8.20 -12.12
C ASP A 78 -5.61 -9.21 -12.05
N LYS A 79 -5.72 -10.22 -12.91
CA LYS A 79 -4.85 -11.39 -12.91
C LYS A 79 -3.42 -10.92 -13.02
N VAL A 80 -2.60 -11.41 -12.10
CA VAL A 80 -1.15 -11.42 -12.21
C VAL A 80 -0.80 -12.13 -13.53
N ARG A 81 -0.62 -11.33 -14.58
CA ARG A 81 0.03 -11.71 -15.84
C ARG A 81 1.42 -11.09 -15.86
#